data_AF-A0A8J6RJD9-F1
#
_entry.id   AF-A0A8J6RJD9-F1
#
_cell.length_a   1.000
_cell.length_b   1.000
_cell.length_c   1.000
_cell.angle_alpha   90.00
_cell.angle_beta   90.00
_cell.angle_gamma   90.00
#
_symmetry.space_group_name_H-M   'P 1'
#
loop_
_entity.id
_entity.type
_entity.pdbx_description
1 polymer ?
#
loop_
_entity_poly.entity_id
_entity_poly.type
_entity_poly.pdbx_seq_one_letter_code
_entity_poly.pdbx_strand_id
1 'polypeptide(L)'
;MQKDMNFPMVAIVNDLDALIAEIDENPHLSSWVVRLVLKSIKDKAKRMATEIPQPEYLNQPIQSKSFKSSSNISYQKIKVLRQGR
;
A
#
# COMPACT_ATOMS: atom_id res chain seq x y z
N MET A 1 9.50 -11.59 2.39
CA MET A 1 9.75 -10.72 1.23
C MET A 1 8.59 -10.88 0.26
N GLN A 2 8.03 -9.74 -0.17
CA GLN A 2 6.87 -9.56 -1.08
C GLN A 2 5.57 -10.24 -0.64
N LYS A 3 4.81 -9.56 0.24
CA LYS A 3 3.40 -9.87 0.51
C LYS A 3 2.53 -8.63 0.28
N ASP A 4 2.84 -7.88 -0.77
CA ASP A 4 1.97 -6.86 -1.32
C ASP A 4 0.99 -7.55 -2.26
N MET A 5 0.20 -8.48 -1.70
CA MET A 5 -0.91 -9.08 -2.40
C MET A 5 -1.81 -7.93 -2.84
N ASN A 6 -2.20 -7.93 -4.10
CA ASN A 6 -2.96 -6.90 -4.78
C ASN A 6 -4.36 -6.74 -4.11
N PHE A 7 -4.41 -6.09 -2.93
CA PHE A 7 -5.60 -5.96 -2.07
C PHE A 7 -6.84 -5.48 -2.84
N PRO A 8 -6.73 -4.52 -3.78
CA PRO A 8 -7.86 -4.12 -4.61
C PRO A 8 -8.41 -5.26 -5.46
N MET A 9 -7.54 -6.10 -6.01
CA MET A 9 -7.94 -7.22 -6.86
C MET A 9 -8.64 -8.32 -6.04
N VAL A 10 -8.14 -8.61 -4.83
CA VAL A 10 -8.77 -9.57 -3.92
C VAL A 10 -10.19 -9.14 -3.55
N ALA A 11 -10.41 -7.84 -3.30
CA ALA A 11 -11.74 -7.32 -2.99
C ALA A 11 -12.74 -7.51 -4.15
N ILE A 12 -12.29 -7.32 -5.40
CA ILE A 12 -13.13 -7.54 -6.58
C ILE A 12 -13.44 -9.02 -6.80
N VAL A 13 -12.46 -9.90 -6.60
CA VAL A 13 -12.66 -11.36 -6.69
C VAL A 13 -13.72 -11.81 -5.68
N ASN A 14 -13.60 -11.37 -4.43
CA ASN A 14 -14.58 -11.72 -3.39
C ASN A 14 -16.00 -11.26 -3.72
N ASP A 15 -16.17 -10.05 -4.28
CA ASP A 15 -17.49 -9.56 -4.69
C ASP A 15 -18.10 -10.40 -5.83
N LEU A 16 -17.26 -10.89 -6.75
CA LEU A 16 -17.69 -11.74 -7.85
C LEU A 16 -18.08 -13.14 -7.35
N ASP A 17 -17.30 -13.73 -6.45
CA ASP A 17 -17.60 -15.03 -5.84
C ASP A 17 -18.93 -14.97 -5.07
N ALA A 18 -19.19 -13.88 -4.35
CA ALA A 18 -20.46 -13.67 -3.67
C ALA A 18 -21.65 -13.57 -4.65
N LEU A 19 -21.47 -12.88 -5.79
CA LEU A 19 -22.50 -12.81 -6.82
C LEU A 19 -22.76 -14.18 -7.48
N ILE A 20 -21.72 -14.98 -7.71
CA ILE A 20 -21.86 -16.34 -8.26
C ILE A 20 -22.67 -17.21 -7.30
N ALA A 21 -22.31 -17.23 -6.02
CA ALA A 21 -23.05 -17.98 -5.00
C ALA A 21 -24.52 -17.56 -4.94
N GLU A 22 -24.81 -16.25 -5.00
CA GLU A 22 -26.19 -15.76 -5.00
C GLU A 22 -26.99 -16.22 -6.22
N ILE A 23 -26.37 -16.28 -7.40
CA ILE A 23 -27.01 -16.75 -8.64
C ILE A 23 -27.27 -18.26 -8.57
N ASP A 24 -26.32 -19.03 -8.04
CA ASP A 24 -26.44 -20.48 -7.88
C ASP A 24 -27.54 -20.85 -6.86
N GLU A 25 -27.64 -20.11 -5.76
CA GLU A 25 -28.68 -20.28 -4.74
C GLU A 25 -30.06 -19.77 -5.21
N ASN A 26 -30.08 -18.77 -6.10
CA ASN A 26 -31.30 -18.14 -6.59
C ASN A 26 -31.36 -18.11 -8.13
N PRO A 27 -31.66 -19.24 -8.81
CA PRO A 27 -31.66 -19.33 -10.27
C PRO A 27 -32.72 -18.44 -10.96
N HIS A 28 -33.67 -17.90 -10.21
CA HIS A 28 -34.69 -16.95 -10.69
C HIS A 28 -34.29 -15.48 -10.51
N LEU A 29 -33.03 -15.20 -10.12
CA LEU A 29 -32.55 -13.84 -9.97
C LEU A 29 -32.75 -13.07 -11.28
N SER A 30 -33.40 -11.91 -11.19
CA SER A 30 -33.66 -11.10 -12.38
C SER A 30 -32.34 -10.67 -13.02
N SER A 31 -32.25 -10.80 -14.34
CA SER A 31 -31.12 -10.30 -15.14
C SER A 31 -30.87 -8.80 -14.92
N TRP A 32 -31.88 -8.03 -14.50
CA TRP A 32 -31.70 -6.63 -14.13
C TRP A 32 -30.88 -6.46 -12.84
N VAL A 33 -31.14 -7.31 -11.83
CA VAL A 33 -30.40 -7.30 -10.56
C VAL A 33 -28.95 -7.70 -10.79
N VAL A 34 -28.71 -8.78 -11.54
CA VAL A 34 -27.34 -9.21 -11.91
C VAL A 34 -26.58 -8.06 -12.60
N ARG A 35 -27.22 -7.38 -13.56
CA ARG A 35 -26.61 -6.23 -14.25
C ARG A 35 -26.30 -5.07 -13.31
N LEU A 36 -27.18 -4.79 -12.35
CA LEU A 36 -26.98 -3.73 -11.37
C LEU A 36 -25.77 -4.02 -10.48
N VAL A 37 -25.67 -5.25 -9.97
CA VAL A 37 -24.55 -5.69 -9.11
C VAL A 37 -23.24 -5.67 -9.89
N LEU A 38 -23.20 -6.24 -11.10
CA LEU A 38 -22.02 -6.19 -11.97
C LEU A 38 -21.59 -4.76 -12.29
N LYS A 39 -22.54 -3.85 -12.52
CA LYS A 39 -22.24 -2.43 -12.72
C LYS A 39 -21.60 -1.81 -11.48
N SER A 40 -22.12 -2.12 -10.29
CA SER A 40 -21.54 -1.69 -9.01
C SER A 40 -20.11 -2.19 -8.81
N ILE A 41 -19.85 -3.49 -9.03
CA ILE A 41 -18.51 -4.09 -8.93
C ILE A 41 -17.55 -3.43 -9.91
N LYS A 42 -17.98 -3.20 -11.17
CA LYS A 42 -17.18 -2.49 -12.17
C LYS A 42 -16.85 -1.06 -11.72
N ASP A 43 -17.82 -0.34 -11.16
CA ASP A 43 -17.62 1.04 -10.71
C ASP A 43 -16.70 1.09 -9.48
N LYS A 44 -16.78 0.10 -8.58
CA LYS A 44 -15.83 -0.10 -7.47
C LYS A 44 -14.41 -0.38 -7.98
N ALA A 45 -14.25 -1.29 -8.95
CA ALA A 45 -12.97 -1.60 -9.57
C ALA A 45 -12.34 -0.38 -10.25
N LYS A 46 -13.15 0.45 -10.92
CA LYS A 46 -12.69 1.71 -11.51
C LYS A 46 -12.17 2.69 -10.47
N ARG A 47 -12.89 2.88 -9.36
CA ARG A 47 -12.45 3.76 -8.26
C ARG A 47 -11.13 3.27 -7.68
N MET A 48 -11.03 1.97 -7.40
CA MET A 48 -9.79 1.35 -6.91
C MET A 48 -8.62 1.48 -7.89
N ALA A 49 -8.87 1.45 -9.20
CA ALA A 49 -7.83 1.64 -10.21
C ALA A 49 -7.37 3.11 -10.34
N THR A 50 -8.25 4.07 -10.06
CA THR A 50 -7.91 5.50 -10.06
C THR A 50 -7.31 5.97 -8.74
N GLU A 51 -7.67 5.32 -7.64
CA GLU A 51 -7.06 5.48 -6.32
C GLU A 51 -5.74 4.69 -6.26
N ILE A 52 -4.81 5.00 -7.16
CA ILE A 52 -3.40 4.66 -6.94
C ILE A 52 -3.02 5.43 -5.68
N PRO A 53 -2.62 4.77 -4.58
CA PRO A 53 -2.22 5.47 -3.38
C PRO A 53 -1.01 6.33 -3.75
N GLN A 54 -1.23 7.63 -3.90
CA GLN A 54 -0.11 8.55 -3.85
C GLN A 54 0.51 8.34 -2.47
N PRO A 55 1.82 8.11 -2.37
CA PRO A 55 2.46 8.08 -1.08
C PRO A 55 2.24 9.45 -0.43
N GLU A 56 1.38 9.50 0.59
CA GLU A 56 1.20 10.66 1.48
C GLU A 56 2.45 10.85 2.33
N TYR A 57 3.54 11.27 1.69
CA TYR A 57 4.75 11.76 2.35
C TYR A 57 5.03 13.22 1.97
N LEU A 58 3.99 14.01 1.73
CA LEU A 58 4.14 15.42 1.37
C LEU A 58 3.29 16.34 2.26
N ASN A 59 3.41 16.18 3.58
CA ASN A 59 3.03 17.19 4.58
C ASN A 59 3.76 16.96 5.92
N GLN A 60 5.08 16.78 5.89
CA GLN A 60 5.89 17.15 7.05
C GLN A 60 6.47 18.54 6.80
N PRO A 61 6.23 19.56 7.64
CA PRO A 61 6.98 20.80 7.57
C PRO A 61 8.44 20.45 7.83
N ILE A 62 9.27 20.47 6.79
CA ILE A 62 10.72 20.36 6.90
C ILE A 62 11.17 21.54 7.76
N GLN A 63 11.43 21.29 9.04
CA GLN A 63 12.20 22.22 9.86
C GLN A 63 13.57 22.33 9.22
N SER A 64 13.86 23.49 8.65
CA SER A 64 15.14 23.89 8.10
C SER A 64 16.21 23.93 9.19
N LYS A 65 16.79 22.78 9.53
CA LYS A 65 18.07 22.76 10.25
C LYS A 65 19.19 22.79 9.23
N SER A 66 19.73 24.00 9.07
CA SER A 66 20.94 24.36 8.36
C SER A 66 22.04 23.29 8.52
N PHE A 67 22.26 22.50 7.47
CA PHE A 67 23.46 21.68 7.36
C PHE A 67 24.62 22.58 6.95
N LYS A 68 25.40 23.04 7.93
CA LYS A 68 26.74 23.56 7.66
C LYS A 68 27.63 22.39 7.24
N SER A 69 28.10 22.47 6.00
CA SER A 69 29.20 21.69 5.45
C SER A 69 30.39 21.69 6.40
N SER A 70 30.92 20.52 6.73
CA SER A 70 32.28 20.35 7.24
C SER A 70 32.75 18.91 7.01
N SER A 71 33.46 18.72 5.91
CA SER A 71 34.42 17.64 5.71
C SER A 71 35.45 17.65 6.84
N ASN A 72 35.71 16.50 7.49
CA ASN A 72 37.02 16.10 8.03
C ASN A 72 36.93 14.69 8.65
N ILE A 73 37.28 13.66 7.88
CA ILE A 73 37.65 12.35 8.43
C ILE A 73 39.12 12.48 8.85
N SER A 74 39.37 12.60 10.16
CA SER A 74 40.71 12.59 10.75
C SER A 74 40.96 11.24 11.41
N TYR A 75 41.91 10.48 10.87
CA TYR A 75 42.36 9.21 11.43
C TYR A 75 43.16 9.48 12.72
N GLN A 76 42.58 9.17 13.89
CA GLN A 76 43.36 9.08 15.13
C GLN A 76 43.72 7.63 15.47
N LYS A 77 45.03 7.40 15.39
CA LYS A 77 45.83 6.25 15.75
C LYS A 77 45.60 5.83 17.20
N ILE A 78 45.01 4.65 17.43
CA ILE A 78 44.90 4.06 18.77
C ILE A 78 46.28 3.52 19.18
N LYS A 79 46.86 4.04 20.26
CA LYS A 79 47.97 3.41 20.97
C LYS A 79 47.56 3.19 22.43
N VAL A 80 47.42 1.92 22.80
CA VAL A 80 46.96 1.43 24.09
C VAL A 80 48.04 1.66 25.15
N LEU A 81 47.74 2.41 26.21
CA LEU A 81 48.58 2.52 27.41
C LEU A 81 48.11 1.46 28.43
N ARG A 82 48.92 0.43 28.64
CA ARG A 82 48.81 -0.46 29.81
C ARG A 82 49.24 0.33 31.05
N GLN A 83 48.33 0.52 32.00
CA GLN A 83 48.61 0.93 33.37
C GLN A 83 49.12 -0.26 34.19
N GLY A 84 50.05 0.00 35.14
CA GLY A 84 50.17 -0.85 36.32
C GLY A 84 51.55 -0.88 36.99
N ARG A 85 51.70 -0.01 38.00
CA ARG A 85 52.55 -0.10 39.22
C ARG A 85 54.05 -0.30 39.09
#